data_AF-A0A5R8NW17-F1
#
_entry.id   AF-A0A5R8NW17-F1
#
_cell.length_a   1.000
_cell.length_b   1.000
_cell.length_c   1.000
_cell.angle_alpha   90.00
_cell.angle_beta   90.00
_cell.angle_gamma   90.00
#
_symmetry.space_group_name_H-M   'P 1'
#
loop_
_entity.id
_entity.type
_entity.pdbx_description
1 polymer ?
#
loop_
_entity_poly.entity_id
_entity_poly.type
_entity_poly.pdbx_seq_one_letter_code
_entity_poly.pdbx_strand_id
1 'polypeptide(L)'
;MPAQDADPEPQPARSEDPAPGERPGAAGQSVAADQAVPEAGGKAEGGGAEPTAGATDAEPGEGPRLEAALEAILLVVDEPVAEVTLAQVLERPTHEVALALRGLAAEYTAAGRGFDLREVAGGWRLYTRADCAPLVERFVRDGQQTRLTQAALETLAVVAYRQPVSRSRVAAVRGVNSDGVMRTLVARGLVEEAGTDPESQAVLYRTSSYFLERLGLRNLSELPELAPFLPDDVENLEETTK
;
A
#
# COMPACT_ATOMS: atom_id res chain seq x y z
N MET A 1 -15.16 -29.61 -59.32
CA MET A 1 -14.23 -28.81 -60.14
C MET A 1 -14.69 -27.36 -60.12
N PRO A 2 -13.79 -26.38 -60.10
CA PRO A 2 -12.56 -26.20 -59.30
C PRO A 2 -12.58 -24.75 -58.71
N ALA A 3 -11.60 -24.12 -58.06
CA ALA A 3 -10.15 -24.19 -57.93
C ALA A 3 -9.79 -23.62 -56.53
N GLN A 4 -8.85 -24.17 -55.74
CA GLN A 4 -7.38 -24.18 -55.89
C GLN A 4 -6.71 -22.81 -55.76
N ASP A 5 -5.53 -22.86 -55.12
CA ASP A 5 -4.47 -21.84 -54.96
C ASP A 5 -4.59 -20.90 -53.74
N ALA A 6 -3.56 -20.66 -52.93
CA ALA A 6 -2.19 -21.16 -52.80
C ALA A 6 -1.61 -20.59 -51.49
N ASP A 7 -0.78 -21.36 -50.78
CA ASP A 7 0.29 -20.85 -49.89
C ASP A 7 1.48 -20.42 -50.78
N PRO A 8 2.37 -19.44 -50.43
CA PRO A 8 3.27 -19.58 -49.26
C PRO A 8 3.79 -18.28 -48.57
N GLU A 9 4.44 -18.49 -47.41
CA GLU A 9 5.48 -17.69 -46.69
C GLU A 9 6.51 -16.95 -47.61
N PRO A 10 7.29 -15.90 -47.16
CA PRO A 10 8.13 -15.93 -45.93
C PRO A 10 8.47 -14.59 -45.20
N GLN A 11 9.09 -14.75 -44.02
CA GLN A 11 9.78 -13.75 -43.16
C GLN A 11 10.99 -13.10 -43.87
N PRO A 12 11.65 -12.01 -43.37
CA PRO A 12 12.64 -12.20 -42.28
C PRO A 12 12.94 -10.98 -41.37
N ALA A 13 13.64 -11.29 -40.26
CA ALA A 13 14.71 -10.50 -39.63
C ALA A 13 14.30 -9.22 -38.86
N ARG A 14 14.84 -8.89 -37.69
CA ARG A 14 16.04 -9.31 -36.95
C ARG A 14 16.01 -8.54 -35.62
N SER A 15 16.51 -9.17 -34.55
CA SER A 15 17.37 -8.59 -33.49
C SER A 15 16.79 -7.39 -32.68
N GLU A 16 16.88 -7.24 -31.37
CA GLU A 16 17.92 -7.52 -30.37
C GLU A 16 17.24 -7.51 -28.98
N ASP A 17 17.68 -8.36 -28.06
CA ASP A 17 17.58 -8.12 -26.60
C ASP A 17 18.80 -7.20 -26.23
N PRO A 18 18.85 -6.36 -25.16
CA PRO A 18 18.30 -6.66 -23.83
C PRO A 18 17.84 -5.46 -22.93
N ALA A 19 17.34 -5.83 -21.74
CA ALA A 19 17.49 -5.19 -20.42
C ALA A 19 16.52 -4.05 -19.97
N PRO A 20 16.30 -3.91 -18.64
CA PRO A 20 15.08 -3.34 -18.06
C PRO A 20 15.21 -1.86 -17.73
N GLY A 21 14.16 -1.08 -18.07
CA GLY A 21 14.06 0.35 -17.81
C GLY A 21 12.79 0.69 -17.02
N GLU A 22 13.04 1.17 -15.81
CA GLU A 22 12.36 2.27 -15.09
C GLU A 22 10.86 2.55 -15.28
N ARG A 23 10.21 2.66 -14.11
CA ARG A 23 8.87 3.21 -13.91
C ARG A 23 8.86 4.74 -14.16
N PRO A 24 7.78 5.27 -14.73
CA PRO A 24 7.20 6.54 -14.30
C PRO A 24 5.74 6.32 -13.86
N GLY A 25 5.22 6.92 -12.78
CA GLY A 25 5.13 8.35 -12.56
C GLY A 25 3.69 8.80 -12.86
N ALA A 26 2.87 8.95 -11.82
CA ALA A 26 1.57 9.63 -11.89
C ALA A 26 1.55 10.69 -10.78
N ALA A 27 1.72 11.96 -11.13
CA ALA A 27 0.62 12.91 -11.37
C ALA A 27 -0.26 13.02 -10.10
N GLY A 28 -0.14 14.07 -9.28
CA GLY A 28 -0.21 15.47 -9.69
C GLY A 28 -1.69 15.89 -9.64
N GLN A 29 -2.11 16.52 -8.55
CA GLN A 29 -3.23 17.44 -8.58
C GLN A 29 -3.14 18.44 -7.41
N SER A 30 -2.72 19.64 -7.81
CA SER A 30 -2.83 20.91 -7.12
C SER A 30 -4.29 21.35 -7.10
N VAL A 31 -4.74 21.89 -5.97
CA VAL A 31 -5.83 22.87 -5.92
C VAL A 31 -5.39 24.03 -5.03
N ALA A 32 -5.27 25.18 -5.68
CA ALA A 32 -5.03 26.48 -5.09
C ALA A 32 -6.34 27.13 -4.63
N ALA A 33 -6.29 27.87 -3.53
CA ALA A 33 -7.16 29.00 -3.17
C ALA A 33 -6.43 29.74 -2.02
N ASP A 34 -5.63 30.75 -2.31
CA ASP A 34 -6.00 32.17 -2.51
C ASP A 34 -6.53 32.87 -1.23
N GLN A 35 -5.57 33.51 -0.56
CA GLN A 35 -5.58 34.86 0.04
C GLN A 35 -6.83 35.40 0.76
N ALA A 36 -6.64 35.82 2.02
CA ALA A 36 -6.81 37.23 2.43
C ALA A 36 -6.34 37.47 3.88
N VAL A 37 -5.64 38.58 4.04
CA VAL A 37 -5.01 39.15 5.26
C VAL A 37 -6.07 39.85 6.14
N PRO A 38 -5.80 40.13 7.43
CA PRO A 38 -5.71 41.54 7.79
C PRO A 38 -4.57 41.92 8.76
N GLU A 39 -4.32 43.23 8.76
CA GLU A 39 -3.11 43.96 9.09
C GLU A 39 -2.70 44.00 10.57
N ALA A 40 -1.39 44.17 10.77
CA ALA A 40 -0.72 44.37 12.05
C ALA A 40 -0.60 45.86 12.43
N GLY A 41 -0.49 46.08 13.75
CA GLY A 41 -0.35 47.37 14.39
C GLY A 41 0.97 48.09 14.15
N GLY A 42 0.98 49.36 14.57
CA GLY A 42 1.98 50.35 14.19
C GLY A 42 3.26 50.42 15.03
N LYS A 43 4.24 51.07 14.38
CA LYS A 43 5.30 51.98 14.84
C LYS A 43 6.16 51.59 16.06
N ALA A 44 7.47 51.48 15.82
CA ALA A 44 8.45 52.49 16.26
C ALA A 44 9.86 52.20 15.68
N GLU A 45 10.52 53.26 15.19
CA GLU A 45 11.92 53.32 14.75
C GLU A 45 12.89 53.50 15.92
N GLY A 46 14.16 53.12 15.73
CA GLY A 46 15.28 53.56 16.57
C GLY A 46 16.54 52.70 16.36
N GLY A 47 17.52 53.22 15.61
CA GLY A 47 18.64 52.45 15.06
C GLY A 47 19.93 52.37 15.88
N GLY A 48 20.97 51.85 15.23
CA GLY A 48 22.38 52.07 15.56
C GLY A 48 23.24 50.82 15.76
N ALA A 49 24.17 50.63 14.82
CA ALA A 49 25.47 49.95 14.95
C ALA A 49 25.52 48.41 14.94
N GLU A 50 26.03 47.88 13.82
CA GLU A 50 26.73 46.60 13.75
C GLU A 50 27.89 46.56 14.76
N PRO A 51 28.17 45.37 15.31
CA PRO A 51 29.46 44.77 15.00
C PRO A 51 29.31 43.34 14.48
N THR A 52 30.11 43.07 13.46
CA THR A 52 30.39 41.80 12.82
C THR A 52 30.94 40.77 13.80
N ALA A 53 30.42 39.54 13.76
CA ALA A 53 31.13 38.35 14.22
C ALA A 53 30.52 37.07 13.62
N GLY A 54 31.11 36.61 12.52
CA GLY A 54 31.23 35.19 12.21
C GLY A 54 29.99 34.48 11.72
N ALA A 55 29.56 34.79 10.49
CA ALA A 55 29.16 33.71 9.60
C ALA A 55 30.35 32.75 9.53
N THR A 56 30.26 31.62 10.23
CA THR A 56 31.24 30.56 10.07
C THR A 56 30.89 29.86 8.77
N ASP A 57 31.63 30.22 7.73
CA ASP A 57 31.82 29.42 6.53
C ASP A 57 32.27 28.02 6.97
N ALA A 58 31.31 27.12 7.13
CA ALA A 58 31.56 25.70 7.09
C ALA A 58 31.37 25.29 5.63
N GLU A 59 32.48 25.05 4.94
CA GLU A 59 32.52 24.27 3.70
C GLU A 59 31.63 23.02 3.90
N PRO A 60 30.50 22.89 3.19
CA PRO A 60 29.58 21.78 3.42
C PRO A 60 30.22 20.52 2.85
N GLY A 61 30.72 19.67 3.75
CA GLY A 61 30.94 18.27 3.44
C GLY A 61 29.69 17.71 2.77
N GLU A 62 29.91 17.02 1.67
CA GLU A 62 28.94 16.54 0.69
C GLU A 62 27.96 15.52 1.31
N GLY A 63 27.03 15.98 2.16
CA GLY A 63 26.10 15.12 2.86
C GLY A 63 25.09 15.86 3.75
N PRO A 64 23.95 15.21 4.08
CA PRO A 64 22.98 15.76 5.01
C PRO A 64 23.59 15.91 6.41
N ARG A 65 23.04 16.85 7.20
CA ARG A 65 23.35 16.96 8.64
C ARG A 65 23.05 15.63 9.34
N LEU A 66 23.81 15.31 10.38
CA LEU A 66 23.71 14.04 11.11
C LEU A 66 22.29 13.76 11.59
N GLU A 67 21.62 14.78 12.12
CA GLU A 67 20.25 14.73 12.60
C GLU A 67 19.27 14.37 11.49
N ALA A 68 19.42 15.02 10.32
CA ALA A 68 18.58 14.76 9.15
C ALA A 68 18.79 13.35 8.59
N ALA A 69 20.03 12.84 8.63
CA ALA A 69 20.33 11.47 8.23
C ALA A 69 19.71 10.44 9.19
N LEU A 70 19.79 10.68 10.50
CA LEU A 70 19.15 9.86 11.52
C LEU A 70 17.62 9.83 11.36
N GLU A 71 17.00 10.99 11.16
CA GLU A 71 15.56 11.12 10.86
C GLU A 71 15.15 10.28 9.65
N ALA A 72 15.89 10.40 8.55
CA ALA A 72 15.60 9.67 7.32
C ALA A 72 15.65 8.15 7.52
N ILE A 73 16.65 7.64 8.25
CA ILE A 73 16.77 6.21 8.55
C ILE A 73 15.64 5.78 9.50
N LEU A 74 15.42 6.51 10.59
CA LEU A 74 14.42 6.16 11.61
C LEU A 74 12.98 6.23 11.12
N LEU A 75 12.72 6.98 10.04
CA LEU A 75 11.41 7.04 9.39
C LEU A 75 11.08 5.75 8.61
N VAL A 76 12.09 5.05 8.10
CA VAL A 76 11.91 3.89 7.20
C VAL A 76 11.90 2.56 7.97
N VAL A 77 12.52 2.51 9.15
CA VAL A 77 12.70 1.28 9.93
C VAL A 77 11.42 0.81 10.61
N ASP A 78 11.16 -0.49 10.55
CA ASP A 78 10.01 -1.17 11.13
C ASP A 78 10.31 -1.86 12.48
N GLU A 79 11.57 -1.83 12.92
CA GLU A 79 12.06 -2.36 14.19
C GLU A 79 13.03 -1.37 14.89
N PRO A 80 13.20 -1.44 16.23
CA PRO A 80 14.19 -0.62 16.93
C PRO A 80 15.62 -0.88 16.44
N VAL A 81 16.36 0.20 16.14
CA VAL A 81 17.73 0.10 15.59
C VAL A 81 18.76 0.50 16.65
N ALA A 82 19.76 -0.35 16.87
CA ALA A 82 20.83 -0.08 17.82
C ALA A 82 21.70 1.10 17.38
N GLU A 83 22.20 1.87 18.36
CA GLU A 83 23.11 3.01 18.11
C GLU A 83 24.36 2.61 17.33
N VAL A 84 24.88 1.41 17.59
CA VAL A 84 26.06 0.86 16.90
C VAL A 84 25.79 0.65 15.41
N THR A 85 24.60 0.16 15.06
CA THR A 85 24.20 -0.03 13.65
C THR A 85 24.04 1.30 12.93
N LEU A 86 23.40 2.29 13.58
CA LEU A 86 23.28 3.65 13.03
C LEU A 86 24.66 4.30 12.84
N ALA A 87 25.56 4.14 13.80
CA ALA A 87 26.93 4.63 13.73
C ALA A 87 27.73 4.01 12.57
N GLN A 88 27.54 2.72 12.32
CA GLN A 88 28.17 2.02 11.19
C GLN A 88 27.66 2.54 9.84
N VAL A 89 26.34 2.71 9.68
CA VAL A 89 25.74 3.19 8.42
C VAL A 89 26.12 4.65 8.13
N LEU A 90 26.20 5.47 9.17
CA LEU A 90 26.51 6.90 9.04
C LEU A 90 28.03 7.17 9.05
N GLU A 91 28.86 6.15 9.27
CA GLU A 91 30.31 6.27 9.41
C GLU A 91 30.71 7.31 10.48
N ARG A 92 30.00 7.34 11.61
CA ARG A 92 30.23 8.26 12.74
C ARG A 92 30.57 7.51 14.02
N PRO A 93 31.26 8.16 14.97
CA PRO A 93 31.44 7.59 16.31
C PRO A 93 30.10 7.35 17.01
N THR A 94 29.95 6.20 17.67
CA THR A 94 28.70 5.82 18.36
C THR A 94 28.26 6.85 19.40
N HIS A 95 29.21 7.48 20.10
CA HIS A 95 28.89 8.50 21.10
C HIS A 95 28.25 9.76 20.50
N GLU A 96 28.63 10.16 19.27
CA GLU A 96 28.03 11.29 18.58
C GLU A 96 26.59 10.97 18.17
N VAL A 97 26.36 9.76 17.64
CA VAL A 97 25.02 9.28 17.29
C VAL A 97 24.12 9.22 18.52
N ALA A 98 24.63 8.69 19.64
CA ALA A 98 23.88 8.63 20.89
C ALA A 98 23.49 10.02 21.42
N LEU A 99 24.39 11.01 21.30
CA LEU A 99 24.10 12.39 21.69
C LEU A 99 23.06 13.03 20.76
N ALA A 100 23.19 12.84 19.45
CA ALA A 100 22.25 13.35 18.46
C ALA A 100 20.83 12.76 18.65
N LEU A 101 20.72 11.45 18.90
CA LEU A 101 19.44 10.77 19.16
C LEU A 101 18.74 11.31 20.41
N ARG A 102 19.49 11.51 21.51
CA ARG A 102 18.95 12.11 22.74
C ARG A 102 18.54 13.57 22.54
N GLY A 103 19.32 14.33 21.76
CA GLY A 103 18.99 15.70 21.36
C GLY A 103 17.66 15.76 20.61
N LEU A 104 17.54 14.97 19.54
CA LEU A 104 16.32 14.86 18.75
C LEU A 104 15.10 14.45 19.59
N ALA A 105 15.25 13.45 20.45
CA ALA A 105 14.17 13.01 21.34
C ALA A 105 13.68 14.14 22.27
N ALA A 106 14.60 14.92 22.84
CA ALA A 106 14.27 16.06 23.68
C ALA A 106 13.61 17.18 22.87
N GLU A 107 14.12 17.49 21.67
CA GLU A 107 13.56 18.49 20.77
C GLU A 107 12.13 18.16 20.33
N TYR A 108 11.85 16.92 19.92
CA TYR A 108 10.50 16.49 19.56
C TYR A 108 9.52 16.55 20.73
N THR A 109 10.02 16.21 21.92
CA THR A 109 9.25 16.30 23.16
C THR A 109 8.89 17.76 23.45
N ALA A 110 9.87 18.65 23.46
CA ALA A 110 9.71 20.08 23.74
C ALA A 110 8.85 20.80 22.70
N ALA A 111 8.99 20.44 21.42
CA ALA A 111 8.22 21.02 20.32
C ALA A 111 6.77 20.51 20.23
N GLY A 112 6.36 19.56 21.09
CA GLY A 112 4.98 19.07 21.09
C GLY A 112 4.61 18.26 19.83
N ARG A 113 5.57 17.56 19.20
CA ARG A 113 5.30 16.79 17.97
C ARG A 113 4.36 15.61 18.25
N GLY A 114 3.62 15.17 17.22
CA GLY A 114 2.69 14.03 17.31
C GLY A 114 3.34 12.65 17.40
N PHE A 115 4.67 12.60 17.42
CA PHE A 115 5.49 11.41 17.55
C PHE A 115 6.61 11.64 18.56
N ASP A 116 7.11 10.56 19.15
CA ASP A 116 8.23 10.55 20.09
C ASP A 116 9.30 9.60 19.57
N LEU A 117 10.56 10.01 19.68
CA LEU A 117 11.71 9.13 19.48
C LEU A 117 12.05 8.45 20.82
N ARG A 118 12.00 7.11 20.87
CA ARG A 118 12.17 6.34 22.10
C ARG A 118 13.25 5.27 21.96
N GLU A 119 13.96 5.05 23.05
CA GLU A 119 14.89 3.92 23.22
C GLU A 119 14.13 2.72 23.82
N VAL A 120 14.06 1.61 23.07
CA VAL A 120 13.37 0.38 23.45
C VAL A 120 14.23 -0.82 23.07
N ALA A 121 14.40 -1.78 23.99
CA ALA A 121 15.18 -3.00 23.76
C ALA A 121 16.62 -2.77 23.27
N GLY A 122 17.25 -1.66 23.67
CA GLY A 122 18.60 -1.29 23.25
C GLY A 122 18.70 -0.69 21.84
N GLY A 123 17.57 -0.31 21.24
CA GLY A 123 17.49 0.37 19.96
C GLY A 123 16.55 1.57 19.98
N TRP A 124 16.62 2.39 18.94
CA TRP A 124 15.85 3.62 18.80
C TRP A 124 14.77 3.46 17.72
N ARG A 125 13.58 4.02 17.98
CA ARG A 125 12.47 4.03 17.03
C ARG A 125 11.50 5.20 17.27
N LEU A 126 10.87 5.66 16.20
CA LEU A 126 9.75 6.60 16.24
C LEU A 126 8.43 5.90 16.62
N TYR A 127 7.72 6.47 17.58
CA TYR A 127 6.40 6.05 18.02
C TYR A 127 5.42 7.21 17.92
N THR A 128 4.13 6.93 17.75
CA THR A 128 3.10 7.97 17.91
C THR A 128 3.00 8.38 19.37
N ARG A 129 2.77 9.68 19.61
CA ARG A 129 2.55 10.19 20.96
C ARG A 129 1.23 9.64 21.51
N ALA A 130 1.20 9.35 22.81
CA ALA A 130 0.01 8.80 23.47
C ALA A 130 -1.22 9.69 23.32
N ASP A 131 -1.03 11.02 23.36
CA ASP A 131 -2.11 12.01 23.17
C ASP A 131 -2.77 11.92 21.78
N CYS A 132 -2.05 11.40 20.78
CA CYS A 132 -2.55 11.18 19.43
C CYS A 132 -3.21 9.81 19.25
N ALA A 133 -3.16 8.91 20.24
CA ALA A 133 -3.68 7.55 20.13
C ALA A 133 -5.15 7.49 19.68
N PRO A 134 -6.10 8.29 20.23
CA PRO A 134 -7.50 8.25 19.76
C PRO A 134 -7.67 8.64 18.29
N LEU A 135 -6.83 9.56 17.79
CA LEU A 135 -6.86 10.00 16.38
C LEU A 135 -6.31 8.92 15.46
N VAL A 136 -5.19 8.31 15.86
CA VAL A 136 -4.57 7.19 15.12
C VAL A 136 -5.51 5.99 15.11
N GLU A 137 -6.15 5.65 16.22
CA GLU A 137 -7.15 4.59 16.28
C GLU A 137 -8.31 4.84 15.32
N ARG A 138 -8.85 6.06 15.29
CA ARG A 138 -9.91 6.42 14.35
C ARG A 138 -9.44 6.33 12.90
N PHE A 139 -8.26 6.87 12.59
CA PHE A 139 -7.66 6.78 11.25
C PHE A 139 -7.43 5.33 10.82
N VAL A 140 -6.93 4.48 11.71
CA VAL A 140 -6.73 3.05 11.42
C VAL A 140 -8.08 2.35 11.25
N ARG A 141 -9.09 2.65 12.07
CA ARG A 141 -10.44 2.07 11.93
C ARG A 141 -11.13 2.51 10.64
N ASP A 142 -10.97 3.77 10.26
CA ASP A 142 -11.60 4.34 9.06
C ASP A 142 -10.79 4.02 7.78
N GLY A 143 -9.47 3.82 7.90
CA GLY A 143 -8.52 3.54 6.82
C GLY A 143 -8.21 2.05 6.59
N GLN A 144 -8.49 1.17 7.54
CA GLN A 144 -8.44 -0.29 7.35
C GLN A 144 -9.79 -0.78 6.81
N GLN A 145 -9.95 -0.65 5.49
CA GLN A 145 -10.89 -1.39 4.65
C GLN A 145 -12.35 -1.37 5.12
N THR A 146 -13.23 -0.62 4.41
CA THR A 146 -14.67 -0.85 4.45
C THR A 146 -14.91 -2.36 4.41
N ARG A 147 -15.43 -2.92 5.51
CA ARG A 147 -15.74 -4.36 5.62
C ARG A 147 -16.37 -4.79 4.31
N LEU A 148 -15.95 -5.94 3.78
CA LEU A 148 -16.62 -6.49 2.60
C LEU A 148 -18.12 -6.49 2.89
N THR A 149 -18.88 -5.86 1.99
CA THR A 149 -20.33 -5.89 2.09
C THR A 149 -20.79 -7.34 2.01
N GLN A 150 -21.99 -7.63 2.49
CA GLN A 150 -22.53 -8.99 2.39
C GLN A 150 -22.50 -9.50 0.93
N ALA A 151 -22.85 -8.65 -0.04
CA ALA A 151 -22.75 -9.00 -1.45
C ALA A 151 -21.31 -9.33 -1.89
N ALA A 152 -20.29 -8.68 -1.33
CA ALA A 152 -18.90 -8.98 -1.62
C ALA A 152 -18.41 -10.28 -0.97
N LEU A 153 -18.86 -10.57 0.25
CA LEU A 153 -18.60 -11.84 0.91
C LEU A 153 -19.25 -13.01 0.18
N GLU A 154 -20.49 -12.86 -0.25
CA GLU A 154 -21.20 -13.87 -1.04
C GLU A 154 -20.51 -14.12 -2.39
N THR A 155 -20.05 -13.08 -3.09
CA THR A 155 -19.27 -13.23 -4.34
C THR A 155 -17.94 -13.93 -4.07
N LEU A 156 -17.23 -13.52 -3.02
CA LEU A 156 -15.94 -14.13 -2.65
C LEU A 156 -16.11 -15.61 -2.32
N ALA A 157 -17.18 -15.99 -1.61
CA ALA A 157 -17.50 -17.38 -1.33
C ALA A 157 -17.76 -18.18 -2.61
N VAL A 158 -18.53 -17.63 -3.57
CA VAL A 158 -18.74 -18.30 -4.87
C VAL A 158 -17.42 -18.56 -5.58
N VAL A 159 -16.49 -17.59 -5.59
CA VAL A 159 -15.16 -17.78 -6.18
C VAL A 159 -14.37 -18.85 -5.43
N ALA A 160 -14.32 -18.80 -4.09
CA ALA A 160 -13.56 -19.75 -3.28
C ALA A 160 -13.99 -21.22 -3.48
N TYR A 161 -15.31 -21.48 -3.59
CA TYR A 161 -15.83 -22.84 -3.75
C TYR A 161 -15.96 -23.32 -5.20
N ARG A 162 -15.96 -22.42 -6.19
CA ARG A 162 -16.13 -22.78 -7.62
C ARG A 162 -14.95 -22.43 -8.51
N GLN A 163 -13.83 -21.97 -7.96
CA GLN A 163 -12.64 -21.68 -8.75
C GLN A 163 -12.09 -22.93 -9.47
N PRO A 164 -11.49 -22.76 -10.67
CA PRO A 164 -11.41 -21.51 -11.43
C PRO A 164 -12.76 -21.14 -12.10
N VAL A 165 -13.19 -19.87 -11.98
CA VAL A 165 -14.53 -19.42 -12.41
C VAL A 165 -14.52 -18.08 -13.17
N SER A 166 -15.36 -17.94 -14.19
CA SER A 166 -15.51 -16.68 -14.95
C SER A 166 -16.49 -15.70 -14.30
N ARG A 167 -16.36 -14.40 -14.60
CA ARG A 167 -17.29 -13.36 -14.08
C ARG A 167 -18.75 -13.64 -14.44
N SER A 168 -19.00 -14.11 -15.65
CA SER A 168 -20.35 -14.47 -16.13
C SER A 168 -20.95 -15.61 -15.32
N ARG A 169 -20.16 -16.63 -14.98
CA ARG A 169 -20.61 -17.76 -14.16
C ARG A 169 -20.85 -17.35 -12.70
N VAL A 170 -20.05 -16.45 -12.16
CA VAL A 170 -20.29 -15.84 -10.83
C VAL A 170 -21.62 -15.07 -10.82
N ALA A 171 -21.87 -14.25 -11.83
CA ALA A 171 -23.13 -13.50 -11.94
C ALA A 171 -24.35 -14.43 -12.08
N ALA A 172 -24.22 -15.52 -12.84
CA ALA A 172 -25.27 -16.53 -12.97
C ALA A 172 -25.59 -17.21 -11.64
N VAL A 173 -24.58 -17.59 -10.85
CA VAL A 173 -24.77 -18.20 -9.52
C VAL A 173 -25.41 -17.21 -8.54
N ARG A 174 -25.02 -15.94 -8.59
CA ARG A 174 -25.57 -14.89 -7.70
C ARG A 174 -26.95 -14.39 -8.13
N GLY A 175 -27.37 -14.67 -9.37
CA GLY A 175 -28.61 -14.14 -9.94
C GLY A 175 -28.62 -12.61 -10.15
N VAL A 176 -27.48 -11.94 -9.93
CA VAL A 176 -27.32 -10.48 -10.03
C VAL A 176 -25.95 -10.10 -10.60
N ASN A 177 -25.86 -8.90 -11.17
CA ASN A 177 -24.59 -8.40 -11.71
C ASN A 177 -23.55 -8.26 -10.57
N SER A 178 -22.43 -8.97 -10.71
CA SER A 178 -21.34 -9.03 -9.74
C SER A 178 -20.05 -8.34 -10.21
N ASP A 179 -20.07 -7.59 -11.32
CA ASP A 179 -18.85 -7.02 -11.95
C ASP A 179 -18.14 -5.99 -11.06
N GLY A 180 -18.90 -5.08 -10.45
CA GLY A 180 -18.34 -4.06 -9.55
C GLY A 180 -17.72 -4.68 -8.30
N VAL A 181 -18.33 -5.76 -7.80
CA VAL A 181 -17.83 -6.53 -6.67
C VAL A 181 -16.55 -7.29 -7.06
N MET A 182 -16.55 -7.97 -8.21
CA MET A 182 -15.37 -8.67 -8.73
C MET A 182 -14.19 -7.71 -8.91
N ARG A 183 -14.40 -6.53 -9.48
CA ARG A 183 -13.35 -5.50 -9.60
C ARG A 183 -12.80 -5.08 -8.24
N THR A 184 -13.69 -4.94 -7.26
CA THR A 184 -13.31 -4.59 -5.88
C THR A 184 -12.50 -5.70 -5.21
N LEU A 185 -12.90 -6.97 -5.39
CA LEU A 185 -12.18 -8.12 -4.83
C LEU A 185 -10.78 -8.29 -5.44
N VAL A 186 -10.65 -8.05 -6.75
CA VAL A 186 -9.36 -8.03 -7.45
C VAL A 186 -8.49 -6.85 -6.98
N ALA A 187 -9.05 -5.63 -6.91
CA ALA A 187 -8.33 -4.46 -6.44
C ALA A 187 -7.85 -4.59 -4.98
N ARG A 188 -8.56 -5.37 -4.16
CA ARG A 188 -8.19 -5.71 -2.78
C ARG A 188 -7.25 -6.90 -2.67
N GLY A 189 -6.86 -7.51 -3.79
CA GLY A 189 -5.95 -8.65 -3.83
C GLY A 189 -6.51 -9.93 -3.22
N LEU A 190 -7.83 -10.06 -3.00
CA LEU A 190 -8.46 -11.28 -2.48
C LEU A 190 -8.74 -12.31 -3.59
N VAL A 191 -8.85 -11.83 -4.82
CA VAL A 191 -9.10 -12.64 -6.03
C VAL A 191 -8.09 -12.22 -7.10
N GLU A 192 -7.61 -13.17 -7.88
CA GLU A 192 -6.65 -12.99 -8.96
C GLU A 192 -7.07 -13.76 -10.23
N GLU A 193 -6.46 -13.41 -11.36
CA GLU A 193 -6.74 -14.06 -12.65
C GLU A 193 -6.02 -15.42 -12.74
N ALA A 194 -6.76 -16.43 -13.20
CA ALA A 194 -6.34 -17.83 -13.29
C ALA A 194 -6.23 -18.30 -14.76
N GLY A 195 -5.92 -17.38 -15.67
CA GLY A 195 -5.87 -17.63 -17.11
C GLY A 195 -7.22 -17.48 -17.80
N THR A 196 -7.37 -18.16 -18.93
CA THR A 196 -8.52 -18.02 -19.82
C THR A 196 -9.15 -19.39 -20.08
N ASP A 197 -10.48 -19.43 -20.08
CA ASP A 197 -11.25 -20.60 -20.44
C ASP A 197 -11.02 -20.96 -21.93
N PRO A 198 -10.64 -22.22 -22.25
CA PRO A 198 -10.23 -22.60 -23.60
C PRO A 198 -11.37 -22.56 -24.62
N GLU A 199 -12.62 -22.78 -24.19
CA GLU A 199 -13.79 -22.82 -25.08
C GLU A 199 -14.39 -21.42 -25.28
N SER A 200 -14.59 -20.69 -24.18
CA SER A 200 -15.27 -19.40 -24.19
C SER A 200 -14.35 -18.19 -24.31
N GLN A 201 -13.03 -18.39 -24.20
CA GLN A 201 -12.02 -17.31 -24.14
C GLN A 201 -12.28 -16.30 -23.01
N ALA A 202 -13.06 -16.68 -21.99
CA ALA A 202 -13.37 -15.82 -20.85
C ALA A 202 -12.25 -15.88 -19.79
N VAL A 203 -11.94 -14.74 -19.17
CA VAL A 203 -10.98 -14.69 -18.06
C VAL A 203 -11.55 -15.44 -16.85
N LEU A 204 -10.73 -16.34 -16.30
CA LEU A 204 -11.02 -17.12 -15.10
C LEU A 204 -10.41 -16.45 -13.86
N TYR A 205 -11.06 -16.64 -12.72
CA TYR A 205 -10.67 -16.07 -11.43
C TYR A 205 -10.52 -17.15 -10.37
N ARG A 206 -9.61 -16.93 -9.43
CA ARG A 206 -9.37 -17.75 -8.23
C ARG A 206 -9.03 -16.88 -7.04
N THR A 207 -9.13 -17.41 -5.82
CA THR A 207 -8.65 -16.72 -4.61
C THR A 207 -7.12 -16.67 -4.58
N SER A 208 -6.57 -15.59 -4.03
CA SER A 208 -5.12 -15.42 -3.87
C SER A 208 -4.57 -16.03 -2.58
N SER A 209 -3.25 -16.04 -2.41
CA SER A 209 -2.60 -16.38 -1.13
C SER A 209 -3.02 -15.42 -0.01
N TYR A 210 -3.22 -14.15 -0.33
CA TYR A 210 -3.67 -13.14 0.63
C TYR A 210 -5.05 -13.45 1.21
N PHE A 211 -5.94 -14.07 0.43
CA PHE A 211 -7.21 -14.57 0.96
C PHE A 211 -7.01 -15.63 2.04
N LEU A 212 -6.12 -16.61 1.81
CA LEU A 212 -5.83 -17.68 2.78
C LEU A 212 -5.21 -17.14 4.07
N GLU A 213 -4.26 -16.20 3.95
CA GLU A 213 -3.66 -15.49 5.09
C GLU A 213 -4.72 -14.76 5.92
N ARG A 214 -5.65 -14.06 5.26
CA ARG A 214 -6.74 -13.34 5.93
C ARG A 214 -7.74 -14.27 6.62
N LEU A 215 -7.94 -15.47 6.07
CA LEU A 215 -8.84 -16.48 6.64
C LEU A 215 -8.15 -17.39 7.67
N GLY A 216 -6.82 -17.32 7.80
CA GLY A 216 -6.03 -18.16 8.70
C GLY A 216 -5.96 -19.63 8.26
N LEU A 217 -6.13 -19.91 6.97
CA LEU A 217 -6.10 -21.26 6.40
C LEU A 217 -4.75 -21.55 5.75
N ARG A 218 -4.30 -22.81 5.79
CA ARG A 218 -3.06 -23.21 5.10
C ARG A 218 -3.29 -23.49 3.63
N ASN A 219 -4.48 -23.98 3.28
CA ASN A 219 -4.88 -24.30 1.91
C ASN A 219 -6.40 -24.32 1.80
N LEU A 220 -6.91 -24.33 0.57
CA LEU A 220 -8.35 -24.28 0.28
C LEU A 220 -9.13 -25.52 0.72
N SER A 221 -8.47 -26.66 0.94
CA SER A 221 -9.13 -27.89 1.41
C SER A 221 -9.56 -27.79 2.88
N GLU A 222 -9.07 -26.77 3.61
CA GLU A 222 -9.51 -26.47 4.97
C GLU A 222 -10.80 -25.61 5.01
N LEU A 223 -11.32 -25.20 3.84
CA LEU A 223 -12.62 -24.54 3.77
C LEU A 223 -13.71 -25.52 4.23
N PRO A 224 -14.65 -25.07 5.09
CA PRO A 224 -15.78 -25.90 5.50
C PRO A 224 -16.53 -26.46 4.29
N GLU A 225 -16.96 -27.71 4.35
CA GLU A 225 -17.85 -28.23 3.32
C GLU A 225 -19.15 -27.40 3.29
N LEU A 226 -19.71 -27.23 2.09
CA LEU A 226 -21.06 -26.70 1.92
C LEU A 226 -22.04 -27.70 2.55
N ALA A 227 -22.24 -27.62 3.85
CA ALA A 227 -23.11 -28.50 4.62
C ALA A 227 -24.56 -28.46 4.07
N PRO A 228 -25.37 -29.53 4.27
CA PRO A 228 -26.67 -29.73 3.64
C PRO A 228 -27.80 -28.93 4.30
N PHE A 229 -27.61 -27.62 4.49
CA PHE A 229 -28.63 -26.70 5.01
C PHE A 229 -29.30 -25.87 3.92
N LEU A 230 -29.27 -26.35 2.68
CA LEU A 230 -30.23 -25.91 1.67
C LEU A 230 -31.57 -26.59 2.03
N PRO A 231 -32.68 -25.85 2.20
CA PRO A 231 -34.00 -26.50 2.13
C PRO A 231 -34.09 -27.28 0.81
N ASP A 232 -34.66 -28.49 0.86
CA ASP A 232 -34.67 -29.52 -0.19
C ASP A 232 -35.30 -29.10 -1.54
N ASP A 233 -35.59 -27.82 -1.76
CA ASP A 233 -36.49 -27.35 -2.82
C ASP A 233 -35.76 -26.92 -4.12
N VAL A 234 -34.45 -27.14 -4.25
CA VAL A 234 -33.70 -26.77 -5.48
C VAL A 234 -33.66 -27.86 -6.55
N GLU A 235 -34.30 -29.01 -6.35
CA GLU A 235 -34.36 -30.08 -7.37
C GLU A 235 -35.51 -29.93 -8.39
N ASN A 236 -36.36 -28.90 -8.30
CA ASN A 236 -37.54 -28.76 -9.18
C ASN A 236 -37.49 -27.62 -10.22
N LEU A 237 -36.31 -27.20 -10.66
CA LEU A 237 -36.17 -26.22 -11.77
C LEU A 237 -35.93 -26.87 -13.15
N GLU A 238 -35.92 -28.19 -13.24
CA GLU A 238 -35.82 -28.91 -14.52
C GLU A 238 -37.16 -29.49 -15.00
N GLU A 239 -38.29 -28.78 -14.88
CA GLU A 239 -39.53 -29.23 -15.53
C GLU A 239 -40.51 -28.09 -15.85
N THR A 240 -40.09 -27.10 -16.65
CA THR A 240 -41.04 -26.27 -17.41
C THR A 240 -40.42 -25.83 -18.74
N THR A 241 -40.18 -26.79 -19.63
CA THR A 241 -40.28 -26.52 -21.07
C THR A 241 -40.69 -27.82 -21.76
N LYS A 242 -41.99 -27.99 -21.93
CA LYS A 242 -42.55 -28.87 -22.97
C LYS A 242 -43.68 -28.13 -23.66
#